data_AF-A0A3L7ZJ51-F1
#
_entry.id   AF-A0A3L7ZJ51-F1
#
_cell.length_a   1.000
_cell.length_b   1.000
_cell.length_c   1.000
_cell.angle_alpha   90.00
_cell.angle_beta   90.00
_cell.angle_gamma   90.00
#
_symmetry.space_group_name_H-M   'P 1'
#
loop_
_entity.id
_entity.type
_entity.pdbx_description
1 polymer ?
#
loop_
_entity_poly.entity_id
_entity_poly.type
_entity_poly.pdbx_seq_one_letter_code
_entity_poly.pdbx_strand_id
1 'polypeptide(L)'
;MGTNCAPLVADLFLYTYEKEFIQNLQKQRKFDELKCFNNTSRYLDDILTIDNPAFELYKNEIYPQELTLNKANLSNTETPFLDLNIKIVNGKIHTSVYDKRDDFGFNIVNFPWLDGDVPRLPSYGIYISQLIRYARACTDILDFHSRNLQITKKLLGQGFRFHKLVKTFWKFYKNYSQLLLKFGSIHATEYITMGITQPVFYGDMINKIKRIKGRQHNHRKCVRIIKRLLYRGYDPNVTRRTLGLVLDQSTVLYKRILETCTLTDCDDGTP
;
A
#
# COMPACT_ATOMS: atom_id res chain seq x y z
N MET A 1 -15.19 -0.98 -29.57
CA MET A 1 -15.41 -0.40 -28.22
C MET A 1 -16.73 0.36 -28.21
N GLY A 2 -17.46 0.38 -27.08
CA GLY A 2 -18.70 1.18 -26.95
C GLY A 2 -20.00 0.39 -26.82
N THR A 3 -19.98 -0.94 -26.97
CA THR A 3 -21.13 -1.81 -26.69
C THR A 3 -20.81 -2.74 -25.51
N ASN A 4 -21.83 -3.08 -24.72
CA ASN A 4 -21.65 -3.88 -23.49
C ASN A 4 -21.05 -5.28 -23.75
N CYS A 5 -21.28 -5.85 -24.94
CA CYS A 5 -20.77 -7.18 -25.30
C CYS A 5 -19.35 -7.17 -25.88
N ALA A 6 -18.81 -6.00 -26.24
CA ALA A 6 -17.54 -5.93 -26.96
C ALA A 6 -16.37 -6.63 -26.25
N PRO A 7 -16.16 -6.47 -24.92
CA PRO A 7 -15.05 -7.16 -24.25
C PRO A 7 -15.19 -8.69 -24.28
N LEU A 8 -16.42 -9.21 -24.13
CA LEU A 8 -16.69 -10.64 -24.16
C LEU A 8 -16.47 -11.23 -25.56
N VAL A 9 -16.87 -10.49 -26.60
CA VAL A 9 -16.65 -10.90 -27.99
C VAL A 9 -15.16 -10.88 -28.33
N ALA A 10 -14.43 -9.86 -27.90
CA ALA A 10 -12.98 -9.78 -28.09
C ALA A 10 -12.24 -10.93 -27.36
N ASP A 11 -12.63 -11.20 -26.12
CA ASP A 11 -12.06 -12.31 -25.34
C ASP A 11 -12.33 -13.67 -25.99
N LEU A 12 -13.57 -13.91 -26.46
CA LEU A 12 -13.93 -15.13 -27.19
C LEU A 12 -13.17 -15.24 -28.51
N PHE A 13 -13.02 -14.13 -29.25
CA PHE A 13 -12.27 -14.09 -30.49
C PHE A 13 -10.81 -14.52 -30.26
N LEU A 14 -10.10 -13.92 -29.31
CA LEU A 14 -8.73 -14.31 -28.97
C LEU A 14 -8.65 -15.76 -28.48
N TYR A 15 -9.61 -16.20 -27.65
CA TYR A 15 -9.69 -17.58 -27.18
C TYR A 15 -9.78 -18.59 -28.32
N THR A 16 -10.48 -18.29 -29.42
CA THR A 16 -10.57 -19.24 -30.55
C THR A 16 -9.22 -19.53 -31.18
N TYR A 17 -8.38 -18.51 -31.39
CA TYR A 17 -7.02 -18.65 -31.89
C TYR A 17 -6.13 -19.45 -30.94
N GLU A 18 -6.13 -19.08 -29.66
CA GLU A 18 -5.36 -19.76 -28.62
C GLU A 18 -5.75 -21.24 -28.52
N LYS A 19 -7.06 -21.54 -28.53
CA LYS A 19 -7.58 -22.91 -28.46
C LYS A 19 -7.17 -23.73 -29.68
N GLU A 20 -7.31 -23.18 -30.89
CA GLU A 20 -6.95 -23.88 -32.12
C GLU A 20 -5.46 -24.22 -32.15
N PHE A 21 -4.61 -23.26 -31.78
CA PHE A 21 -3.17 -23.46 -31.66
C PHE A 21 -2.82 -24.58 -30.68
N ILE A 22 -3.39 -24.56 -29.47
CA ILE A 22 -3.17 -25.59 -28.44
C ILE A 22 -3.63 -26.98 -28.93
N GLN A 23 -4.79 -27.07 -29.61
CA GLN A 23 -5.28 -28.32 -30.19
C GLN A 23 -4.36 -28.84 -31.29
N ASN A 24 -3.77 -27.96 -32.10
CA ASN A 24 -2.85 -28.34 -33.16
C ASN A 24 -1.52 -28.87 -32.60
N LEU A 25 -0.96 -28.24 -31.55
CA LEU A 25 0.20 -28.78 -30.83
C LEU A 25 -0.08 -30.19 -30.29
N GLN A 26 -1.27 -30.41 -29.73
CA GLN A 26 -1.68 -31.72 -29.21
C GLN A 26 -1.78 -32.77 -30.32
N LYS A 27 -2.39 -32.43 -31.47
CA LYS A 27 -2.47 -33.33 -32.64
C LYS A 27 -1.09 -33.68 -33.19
N GLN A 28 -0.17 -32.71 -33.21
CA GLN A 28 1.23 -32.88 -33.64
C GLN A 28 2.10 -33.60 -32.60
N ARG A 29 1.56 -33.92 -31.41
CA ARG A 29 2.28 -34.56 -30.29
C ARG A 29 3.48 -33.75 -29.78
N LYS A 30 3.43 -32.42 -29.91
CA LYS A 30 4.42 -31.46 -29.38
C LYS A 30 4.17 -31.18 -27.89
N PHE A 31 4.36 -32.20 -27.07
CA PHE A 31 3.94 -32.16 -25.66
C PHE A 31 4.83 -31.27 -24.79
N ASP A 32 6.10 -31.08 -25.13
CA ASP A 32 7.01 -30.27 -24.34
C ASP A 32 6.75 -28.77 -24.55
N GLU A 33 6.46 -28.36 -25.78
CA GLU A 33 5.98 -27.02 -26.10
C GLU A 33 4.62 -26.76 -25.44
N LEU A 34 3.70 -27.73 -25.51
CA LEU A 34 2.39 -27.62 -24.87
C LEU A 34 2.50 -27.33 -23.36
N LYS A 35 3.43 -28.00 -22.66
CA LYS A 35 3.66 -27.75 -21.22
C LYS A 35 4.12 -26.33 -20.94
N CYS A 36 4.88 -25.70 -21.84
CA CYS A 36 5.37 -24.33 -21.65
C CYS A 36 4.22 -23.32 -21.60
N PHE A 37 3.10 -23.58 -22.29
CA PHE A 37 1.92 -22.71 -22.27
C PHE A 37 1.08 -22.81 -20.99
N ASN A 38 1.33 -23.77 -20.09
CA ASN A 38 0.61 -23.86 -18.81
C ASN A 38 0.82 -22.62 -17.91
N ASN A 39 1.96 -21.95 -18.06
CA ASN A 39 2.31 -20.73 -17.31
C ASN A 39 2.08 -19.46 -18.15
N THR A 40 1.21 -19.55 -19.15
CA THR A 40 0.76 -18.42 -19.96
C THR A 40 -0.67 -18.07 -19.57
N SER A 41 -0.90 -16.81 -19.24
CA SER A 41 -2.21 -16.32 -18.82
C SER A 41 -2.53 -15.03 -19.57
N ARG A 42 -3.76 -14.92 -20.06
CA ARG A 42 -4.25 -13.71 -20.70
C ARG A 42 -5.39 -13.12 -19.87
N TYR A 43 -5.38 -11.81 -19.72
CA TYR A 43 -6.49 -11.05 -19.20
C TYR A 43 -6.87 -9.96 -20.20
N LEU A 44 -7.98 -10.19 -20.91
CA LEU A 44 -8.40 -9.34 -22.02
C LEU A 44 -7.25 -9.19 -23.03
N ASP A 45 -6.65 -7.99 -23.10
CA ASP A 45 -5.59 -7.65 -24.06
C ASP A 45 -4.18 -7.84 -23.49
N ASP A 46 -4.03 -8.08 -22.19
CA ASP A 46 -2.73 -8.27 -21.53
C ASP A 46 -2.38 -9.75 -21.43
N ILE A 47 -1.18 -10.14 -21.87
CA ILE A 47 -0.66 -11.51 -21.79
C ILE A 47 0.56 -11.53 -20.86
N LEU A 48 0.53 -12.46 -19.90
CA LEU A 48 1.66 -12.78 -19.03
C LEU A 48 2.16 -14.20 -19.33
N THR A 49 3.43 -14.30 -19.67
CA THR A 49 4.12 -15.57 -19.89
C THR A 49 5.30 -15.65 -18.94
N ILE A 50 5.33 -16.68 -18.08
CA ILE A 50 6.45 -16.95 -17.17
C ILE A 50 7.15 -18.22 -17.63
N ASP A 51 8.46 -18.14 -17.86
CA ASP A 51 9.32 -19.27 -18.23
C ASP A 51 8.82 -20.05 -19.47
N ASN A 52 8.37 -19.31 -20.50
CA ASN A 52 7.88 -19.89 -21.75
C ASN A 52 8.73 -19.40 -22.95
N PRO A 53 9.84 -20.08 -23.27
CA PRO A 53 10.67 -19.72 -24.44
C PRO A 53 9.96 -19.98 -25.78
N ALA A 54 8.95 -20.86 -25.81
CA ALA A 54 8.21 -21.19 -27.02
C ALA A 54 7.24 -20.08 -27.44
N PHE A 55 6.77 -19.24 -26.51
CA PHE A 55 5.81 -18.19 -26.81
C PHE A 55 6.31 -17.24 -27.92
N GLU A 56 7.56 -16.79 -27.82
CA GLU A 56 8.13 -15.83 -28.77
C GLU A 56 8.23 -16.42 -30.19
N LEU A 57 8.46 -17.73 -30.30
CA LEU A 57 8.53 -18.45 -31.58
C LEU A 57 7.15 -18.57 -32.24
N TYR A 58 6.12 -18.84 -31.43
CA TYR A 58 4.78 -19.16 -31.92
C TYR A 58 3.79 -17.99 -31.92
N LYS A 59 4.16 -16.82 -31.38
CA LYS A 59 3.24 -15.68 -31.26
C LYS A 59 2.56 -15.27 -32.57
N ASN A 60 3.28 -15.36 -33.69
CA ASN A 60 2.77 -15.03 -35.03
C ASN A 60 1.94 -16.16 -35.66
N GLU A 61 2.01 -17.38 -35.10
CA GLU A 61 1.14 -18.50 -35.47
C GLU A 61 -0.15 -18.48 -34.64
N ILE A 62 -0.05 -18.06 -33.36
CA ILE A 62 -1.21 -17.94 -32.47
C ILE A 62 -2.10 -16.79 -32.93
N TYR A 63 -1.55 -15.58 -33.07
CA TYR A 63 -2.35 -14.39 -33.36
C TYR A 63 -2.26 -13.98 -34.83
N PRO A 64 -3.36 -13.47 -35.42
CA PRO A 64 -3.36 -12.98 -36.78
C PRO A 64 -2.45 -11.74 -36.93
N GLN A 65 -1.99 -11.46 -38.15
CA GLN A 65 -0.98 -10.40 -38.41
C GLN A 65 -1.47 -8.99 -38.04
N GLU A 66 -2.78 -8.78 -38.05
CA GLU A 66 -3.45 -7.55 -37.63
C GLU A 66 -3.29 -7.27 -36.13
N LEU A 67 -2.97 -8.30 -35.32
CA LEU A 67 -2.73 -8.21 -33.88
C LEU A 67 -1.24 -8.29 -33.57
N THR A 68 -0.59 -7.13 -33.57
CA THR A 68 0.83 -7.03 -33.19
C THR A 68 0.98 -6.97 -31.66
N LEU A 69 1.68 -7.95 -31.09
CA LEU A 69 2.02 -7.96 -29.67
C LEU A 69 3.21 -7.05 -29.37
N ASN A 70 3.02 -6.14 -28.41
CA ASN A 70 4.08 -5.27 -27.91
C ASN A 70 4.64 -5.81 -26.59
N LYS A 71 5.97 -5.81 -26.46
CA LYS A 71 6.63 -6.22 -25.21
C LYS A 71 6.55 -5.08 -24.20
N ALA A 72 5.70 -5.23 -23.19
CA ALA A 72 5.50 -4.23 -22.13
C ALA A 72 6.50 -4.35 -20.95
N ASN A 73 7.36 -5.37 -20.94
CA ASN A 73 8.27 -5.62 -19.84
C ASN A 73 9.29 -4.48 -19.67
N LEU A 74 9.58 -4.14 -18.41
CA LEU A 74 10.66 -3.21 -18.08
C LEU A 74 12.04 -3.87 -18.29
N SER A 75 12.13 -5.17 -18.00
CA SER A 75 13.30 -6.00 -18.29
C SER A 75 12.91 -7.47 -18.46
N ASN A 76 13.87 -8.36 -18.75
CA ASN A 76 13.57 -9.79 -18.80
C ASN A 76 13.19 -10.39 -17.43
N THR A 77 13.45 -9.68 -16.33
CA THR A 77 13.17 -10.13 -14.96
C THR A 77 12.17 -9.22 -14.24
N GLU A 78 11.61 -8.20 -14.89
CA GLU A 78 10.66 -7.27 -14.27
C GLU A 78 9.59 -6.84 -15.27
N THR A 79 8.32 -6.97 -14.88
CA THR A 79 7.19 -6.51 -15.67
C THR A 79 5.99 -6.13 -14.81
N PRO A 80 5.29 -5.03 -15.13
CA PRO A 80 3.96 -4.79 -14.61
C PRO A 80 2.94 -5.71 -15.30
N PHE A 81 2.04 -6.30 -14.53
CA PHE A 81 0.87 -7.02 -15.04
C PHE A 81 -0.33 -6.74 -14.14
N LEU A 82 -1.38 -6.15 -14.72
CA LEU A 82 -2.55 -5.67 -13.99
C LEU A 82 -2.18 -4.71 -12.83
N ASP A 83 -2.44 -5.09 -11.58
CA ASP A 83 -2.13 -4.33 -10.37
C ASP A 83 -0.85 -4.80 -9.66
N LEU A 84 -0.06 -5.68 -10.31
CA LEU A 84 1.17 -6.23 -9.77
C LEU A 84 2.38 -5.77 -10.56
N ASN A 85 3.44 -5.40 -9.85
CA ASN A 85 4.79 -5.39 -10.41
C ASN A 85 5.43 -6.72 -10.03
N ILE A 86 5.79 -7.51 -11.04
CA ILE A 86 6.35 -8.85 -10.89
C ILE A 86 7.84 -8.77 -11.20
N LYS A 87 8.67 -9.20 -10.24
CA LYS A 87 10.13 -9.27 -10.37
C LYS A 87 10.63 -10.68 -10.12
N ILE A 88 11.66 -11.10 -10.84
CA ILE A 88 12.41 -12.32 -10.57
C ILE A 88 13.70 -11.94 -9.87
N VAL A 89 13.81 -12.29 -8.59
CA VAL A 89 15.00 -12.01 -7.76
C VAL A 89 15.51 -13.34 -7.23
N ASN A 90 16.77 -13.68 -7.53
CA ASN A 90 17.41 -14.94 -7.11
C ASN A 90 16.58 -16.20 -7.46
N GLY A 91 15.96 -16.22 -8.64
CA GLY A 91 15.12 -17.34 -9.10
C GLY A 91 13.76 -17.44 -8.40
N LYS A 92 13.36 -16.45 -7.60
CA LYS A 92 12.05 -16.39 -6.93
C LYS A 92 11.22 -15.23 -7.46
N ILE A 93 9.91 -15.42 -7.50
CA ILE A 93 8.96 -14.38 -7.87
C ILE A 93 8.70 -13.47 -6.66
N HIS A 94 9.02 -12.20 -6.83
CA HIS A 94 8.69 -11.12 -5.93
C HIS A 94 7.59 -10.26 -6.56
N THR A 95 6.55 -9.98 -5.80
CA THR A 95 5.42 -9.17 -6.23
C THR A 95 5.29 -7.94 -5.36
N SER A 96 4.94 -6.82 -5.97
CA SER A 96 4.60 -5.57 -5.29
C SER A 96 3.42 -4.91 -6.01
N VAL A 97 2.82 -3.89 -5.41
CA VAL A 97 1.67 -3.20 -6.02
C VAL A 97 2.16 -2.30 -7.14
N TYR A 98 1.64 -2.52 -8.35
CA TYR A 98 1.77 -1.57 -9.46
C TYR A 98 0.50 -0.74 -9.56
N ASP A 99 0.67 0.57 -9.67
CA ASP A 99 -0.44 1.49 -9.91
C ASP A 99 0.01 2.48 -10.98
N LYS A 100 -0.45 2.26 -12.22
CA LYS A 100 -0.12 3.08 -13.38
C LYS A 100 -0.37 4.57 -13.16
N ARG A 101 -1.20 4.93 -12.17
CA ARG A 101 -1.41 6.33 -11.80
C ARG A 101 -0.18 7.00 -11.21
N ASP A 102 0.74 6.23 -10.65
CA ASP A 102 1.99 6.74 -10.11
C ASP A 102 2.99 7.11 -11.22
N ASP A 103 2.77 6.65 -12.46
CA ASP A 103 3.61 6.97 -13.63
C ASP A 103 3.29 8.35 -14.24
N PHE A 104 2.16 8.96 -13.85
CA PHE A 104 1.83 10.31 -14.30
C PHE A 104 2.65 11.35 -13.53
N GLY A 105 3.20 12.34 -14.24
CA GLY A 105 3.96 13.45 -13.66
C GLY A 105 3.13 14.46 -12.84
N PHE A 106 1.90 14.12 -12.45
CA PHE A 106 1.01 14.98 -11.70
C PHE A 106 0.23 14.21 -10.62
N ASN A 107 -0.17 14.91 -9.56
CA ASN A 107 -0.91 14.29 -8.46
C ASN A 107 -2.35 13.97 -8.85
N ILE A 108 -2.70 12.69 -8.86
CA ILE A 108 -4.08 12.23 -9.09
C ILE A 108 -4.82 12.11 -7.75
N VAL A 109 -5.91 12.88 -7.63
CA VAL A 109 -6.83 12.82 -6.48
C VAL A 109 -7.75 11.61 -6.64
N ASN A 110 -7.56 10.59 -5.79
CA ASN A 110 -8.27 9.30 -5.88
C ASN A 110 -9.15 8.97 -4.67
N PHE A 111 -9.20 9.86 -3.68
CA PHE A 111 -9.91 9.65 -2.40
C PHE A 111 -10.66 10.92 -2.00
N PRO A 112 -11.72 10.82 -1.17
CA PRO A 112 -12.50 11.97 -0.76
C PRO A 112 -11.73 12.85 0.23
N TRP A 113 -12.04 14.14 0.21
CA TRP A 113 -11.61 15.09 1.24
C TRP A 113 -12.60 15.04 2.42
N LEU A 114 -12.13 14.86 3.66
CA LEU A 114 -12.99 14.70 4.84
C LEU A 114 -13.59 16.00 5.40
N ASP A 115 -13.18 17.14 4.86
CA ASP A 115 -13.81 18.44 5.06
C ASP A 115 -15.04 18.65 4.18
N GLY A 116 -15.22 17.85 3.12
CA GLY A 116 -16.43 17.81 2.31
C GLY A 116 -17.60 17.06 2.97
N ASP A 117 -18.74 17.04 2.27
CA ASP A 117 -19.95 16.34 2.70
C ASP A 117 -19.87 14.84 2.40
N VAL A 118 -18.97 14.16 3.12
CA VAL A 118 -18.75 12.71 2.98
C VAL A 118 -18.88 11.98 4.32
N PRO A 119 -19.46 10.76 4.31
CA PRO A 119 -19.61 10.00 5.54
C PRO A 119 -18.22 9.54 6.02
N ARG A 120 -17.85 9.99 7.23
CA ARG A 120 -16.51 9.75 7.78
C ARG A 120 -16.21 8.26 7.99
N LEU A 121 -17.16 7.49 8.54
CA LEU A 121 -16.93 6.08 8.87
C LEU A 121 -16.62 5.21 7.64
N PRO A 122 -17.43 5.24 6.56
CA PRO A 122 -17.10 4.57 5.29
C PRO A 122 -15.78 5.04 4.69
N SER A 123 -15.46 6.32 4.79
CA SER A 123 -14.20 6.88 4.25
C SER A 123 -12.96 6.21 4.86
N TYR A 124 -12.97 5.90 6.16
CA TYR A 124 -11.88 5.12 6.79
C TYR A 124 -11.86 3.65 6.36
N GLY A 125 -12.97 3.11 5.85
CA GLY A 125 -13.04 1.77 5.27
C GLY A 125 -12.15 1.61 4.04
N ILE A 126 -11.99 2.69 3.26
CA ILE A 126 -11.06 2.73 2.11
C ILE A 126 -9.66 2.29 2.53
N TYR A 127 -9.18 2.78 3.69
CA TYR A 127 -7.85 2.45 4.16
C TYR A 127 -7.70 0.95 4.47
N ILE A 128 -8.72 0.30 5.06
CA ILE A 128 -8.69 -1.15 5.29
C ILE A 128 -8.61 -1.90 3.95
N SER A 129 -9.42 -1.51 2.96
CA SER A 129 -9.41 -2.16 1.64
C SER A 129 -8.04 -2.05 0.97
N GLN A 130 -7.37 -0.90 1.10
CA GLN A 130 -6.02 -0.71 0.58
C GLN A 130 -4.99 -1.57 1.32
N LEU A 131 -5.04 -1.65 2.65
CA LEU A 131 -4.16 -2.52 3.42
C LEU A 131 -4.31 -3.99 3.04
N ILE A 132 -5.53 -4.48 2.81
CA ILE A 132 -5.79 -5.84 2.33
C ILE A 132 -5.18 -6.03 0.94
N ARG A 133 -5.38 -5.09 0.02
CA ARG A 133 -4.80 -5.12 -1.33
C ARG A 133 -3.27 -5.23 -1.26
N TYR A 134 -2.63 -4.38 -0.46
CA TYR A 134 -1.17 -4.37 -0.32
C TYR A 134 -0.66 -5.65 0.33
N ALA A 135 -1.32 -6.13 1.39
CA ALA A 135 -0.94 -7.37 2.04
C ALA A 135 -1.10 -8.58 1.13
N ARG A 136 -2.01 -8.56 0.15
CA ARG A 136 -2.11 -9.63 -0.85
C ARG A 136 -1.02 -9.51 -1.92
N ALA A 137 -0.83 -8.32 -2.48
CA ALA A 137 0.06 -8.06 -3.61
C ALA A 137 1.56 -8.05 -3.26
N CYS A 138 1.95 -7.68 -2.05
CA CYS A 138 3.36 -7.54 -1.68
C CYS A 138 3.94 -8.87 -1.16
N THR A 139 5.07 -9.31 -1.72
CA THR A 139 5.85 -10.42 -1.16
C THR A 139 6.70 -9.96 0.03
N ASP A 140 7.29 -8.77 -0.08
CA ASP A 140 8.18 -8.19 0.93
C ASP A 140 7.46 -7.13 1.81
N ILE A 141 7.90 -7.00 3.05
CA ILE A 141 7.31 -6.04 3.99
C ILE A 141 7.68 -4.58 3.68
N LEU A 142 8.86 -4.34 3.12
CA LEU A 142 9.30 -3.00 2.75
C LEU A 142 8.38 -2.41 1.67
N ASP A 143 7.97 -3.24 0.70
CA ASP A 143 6.99 -2.84 -0.32
C ASP A 143 5.63 -2.52 0.31
N PHE A 144 5.18 -3.35 1.26
CA PHE A 144 3.94 -3.11 2.01
C PHE A 144 4.01 -1.79 2.79
N HIS A 145 5.11 -1.53 3.51
CA HIS A 145 5.32 -0.29 4.26
C HIS A 145 5.38 0.92 3.33
N SER A 146 6.11 0.83 2.22
CA SER A 146 6.21 1.90 1.22
C SER A 146 4.82 2.31 0.71
N ARG A 147 3.98 1.35 0.31
CA ARG A 147 2.61 1.63 -0.14
C ARG A 147 1.72 2.15 0.99
N ASN A 148 1.88 1.64 2.21
CA ASN A 148 1.14 2.12 3.39
C ASN A 148 1.50 3.58 3.74
N LEU A 149 2.78 3.95 3.65
CA LEU A 149 3.26 5.31 3.85
C LEU A 149 2.65 6.25 2.80
N GLN A 150 2.72 5.87 1.52
CA GLN A 150 2.17 6.68 0.44
C GLN A 150 0.66 6.93 0.59
N ILE A 151 -0.13 5.89 0.90
CA ILE A 151 -1.58 6.09 1.10
C ILE A 151 -1.86 6.94 2.34
N THR A 152 -1.17 6.72 3.45
CA THR A 152 -1.42 7.48 4.68
C THR A 152 -1.00 8.94 4.53
N LYS A 153 0.06 9.24 3.77
CA LYS A 153 0.43 10.60 3.39
C LYS A 153 -0.69 11.29 2.61
N LYS A 154 -1.23 10.62 1.58
CA LYS A 154 -2.37 11.13 0.78
C LYS A 154 -3.60 11.38 1.68
N LEU A 155 -4.01 10.39 2.48
CA LEU A 155 -5.18 10.50 3.35
C LEU A 155 -5.02 11.59 4.43
N LEU A 156 -3.86 11.72 5.06
CA LEU A 156 -3.59 12.79 6.03
C LEU A 156 -3.71 14.17 5.38
N GLY A 157 -3.21 14.32 4.15
CA GLY A 157 -3.38 15.54 3.36
C GLY A 157 -4.84 15.87 3.07
N GLN A 158 -5.71 14.86 3.04
CA GLN A 158 -7.15 14.99 2.76
C GLN A 158 -8.01 15.05 4.02
N GLY A 159 -7.42 15.45 5.16
CA GLY A 159 -8.13 15.67 6.42
C GLY A 159 -8.38 14.42 7.26
N PHE A 160 -7.86 13.26 6.85
CA PHE A 160 -7.89 12.07 7.71
C PHE A 160 -7.05 12.30 8.96
N ARG A 161 -7.57 11.86 10.10
CA ARG A 161 -6.90 11.99 11.40
C ARG A 161 -5.99 10.79 11.70
N PHE A 162 -4.73 11.07 12.03
CA PHE A 162 -3.71 10.06 12.37
C PHE A 162 -4.20 9.01 13.39
N HIS A 163 -4.72 9.43 14.55
CA HIS A 163 -5.20 8.50 15.58
C HIS A 163 -6.33 7.57 15.11
N LYS A 164 -7.10 7.98 14.09
CA LYS A 164 -8.14 7.14 13.46
C LYS A 164 -7.52 6.19 12.45
N LEU A 165 -6.52 6.61 11.68
CA LEU A 165 -5.75 5.72 10.81
C LEU A 165 -5.07 4.62 11.63
N VAL A 166 -4.39 4.97 12.73
CA VAL A 166 -3.80 4.00 13.67
C VAL A 166 -4.86 3.03 14.21
N LYS A 167 -6.02 3.53 14.69
CA LYS A 167 -7.11 2.66 15.16
C LYS A 167 -7.62 1.72 14.05
N THR A 168 -7.69 2.21 12.82
CA THR A 168 -8.14 1.46 11.65
C THR A 168 -7.12 0.39 11.27
N PHE A 169 -5.82 0.71 11.33
CA PHE A 169 -4.74 -0.25 11.14
C PHE A 169 -4.78 -1.36 12.20
N TRP A 170 -4.99 -1.01 13.48
CA TRP A 170 -5.17 -2.03 14.54
C TRP A 170 -6.36 -2.96 14.26
N LYS A 171 -7.45 -2.44 13.69
CA LYS A 171 -8.58 -3.26 13.27
C LYS A 171 -8.19 -4.21 12.13
N PHE A 172 -7.46 -3.69 11.13
CA PHE A 172 -6.92 -4.51 10.04
C PHE A 172 -5.99 -5.62 10.56
N TYR A 173 -4.99 -5.26 11.38
CA TYR A 173 -4.01 -6.19 11.95
C TYR A 173 -4.68 -7.36 12.71
N LYS A 174 -5.75 -7.08 13.47
CA LYS A 174 -6.50 -8.10 14.20
C LYS A 174 -7.35 -8.97 13.29
N ASN A 175 -8.05 -8.38 12.33
CA ASN A 175 -9.03 -9.09 11.51
C ASN A 175 -8.39 -9.84 10.33
N TYR A 176 -7.20 -9.43 9.90
CA TYR A 176 -6.51 -9.96 8.72
C TYR A 176 -5.08 -10.42 9.05
N SER A 177 -4.85 -10.87 10.29
CA SER A 177 -3.53 -11.33 10.76
C SER A 177 -2.92 -12.40 9.85
N GLN A 178 -3.74 -13.28 9.28
CA GLN A 178 -3.31 -14.33 8.34
C GLN A 178 -2.58 -13.78 7.11
N LEU A 179 -2.99 -12.61 6.59
CA LEU A 179 -2.33 -11.99 5.43
C LEU A 179 -0.94 -11.44 5.78
N LEU A 180 -0.68 -11.19 7.06
CA LEU A 180 0.57 -10.61 7.54
C LEU A 180 1.59 -11.68 7.96
N LEU A 181 1.18 -12.93 8.16
CA LEU A 181 2.06 -14.02 8.60
C LEU A 181 3.26 -14.23 7.67
N LYS A 182 3.09 -13.99 6.36
CA LYS A 182 4.17 -14.12 5.38
C LYS A 182 5.32 -13.13 5.58
N PHE A 183 5.09 -12.04 6.30
CA PHE A 183 6.11 -11.05 6.64
C PHE A 183 6.85 -11.39 7.95
N GLY A 184 6.47 -12.49 8.62
CA GLY A 184 7.04 -12.90 9.91
C GLY A 184 6.31 -12.31 11.11
N SER A 185 6.88 -12.58 12.30
CA SER A 185 6.31 -12.21 13.60
C SER A 185 6.60 -10.75 13.96
N ILE A 186 5.88 -9.83 13.34
CA ILE A 186 6.08 -8.39 13.51
C ILE A 186 4.95 -7.79 14.32
N HIS A 187 5.29 -7.00 15.35
CA HIS A 187 4.31 -6.39 16.22
C HIS A 187 3.57 -5.25 15.51
N ALA A 188 2.28 -5.08 15.81
CA ALA A 188 1.46 -4.02 15.23
C ALA A 188 2.06 -2.61 15.41
N THR A 189 2.79 -2.37 16.50
CA THR A 189 3.48 -1.10 16.74
C THR A 189 4.56 -0.82 15.71
N GLU A 190 5.32 -1.84 15.30
CA GLU A 190 6.36 -1.73 14.29
C GLU A 190 5.78 -1.42 12.91
N TYR A 191 4.68 -2.09 12.54
CA TYR A 191 3.93 -1.75 11.34
C TYR A 191 3.43 -0.30 11.32
N ILE A 192 3.04 0.23 12.48
CA ILE A 192 2.56 1.61 12.60
C ILE A 192 3.74 2.58 12.47
N THR A 193 4.84 2.32 13.15
CA THR A 193 6.01 3.21 13.12
C THR A 193 6.67 3.25 11.76
N MET A 194 6.77 2.11 11.07
CA MET A 194 7.41 2.01 9.75
C MET A 194 6.45 2.28 8.59
N GLY A 195 5.16 1.98 8.74
CA GLY A 195 4.20 1.98 7.64
C GLY A 195 3.20 3.14 7.62
N ILE A 196 3.05 3.92 8.69
CA ILE A 196 2.08 5.03 8.74
C ILE A 196 2.83 6.37 8.77
N THR A 197 2.52 7.23 7.80
CA THR A 197 3.09 8.57 7.71
C THR A 197 2.73 9.37 8.95
N GLN A 198 3.72 10.05 9.52
CA GLN A 198 3.53 10.90 10.68
C GLN A 198 3.07 12.31 10.25
N PRO A 199 2.02 12.88 10.85
CA PRO A 199 1.57 14.24 10.55
C PRO A 199 2.54 15.28 11.13
N VAL A 200 2.41 16.53 10.70
CA VAL A 200 3.19 17.66 11.27
C VAL A 200 2.93 17.82 12.78
N PHE A 201 1.69 17.59 13.22
CA PHE A 201 1.30 17.59 14.62
C PHE A 201 0.12 16.64 14.90
N TYR A 202 -0.01 16.19 16.14
CA TYR A 202 -1.10 15.30 16.57
C TYR A 202 -2.30 16.08 17.10
N GLY A 203 -3.30 16.33 16.25
CA GLY A 203 -4.51 17.05 16.66
C GLY A 203 -5.30 16.42 17.82
N ASP A 204 -5.28 15.10 17.99
CA ASP A 204 -5.93 14.46 19.15
C ASP A 204 -5.15 14.65 20.45
N MET A 205 -3.81 14.70 20.37
CA MET A 205 -2.96 15.06 21.51
C MET A 205 -3.23 16.49 21.96
N ILE A 206 -3.30 17.44 21.02
CA ILE A 206 -3.63 18.84 21.31
C ILE A 206 -4.94 18.92 22.10
N ASN A 207 -5.99 18.28 21.60
CA ASN A 207 -7.30 18.28 22.24
C ASN A 207 -7.29 17.63 23.64
N LYS A 208 -6.54 16.54 23.82
CA LYS A 208 -6.40 15.88 25.14
C LYS A 208 -5.68 16.77 26.15
N ILE A 209 -4.60 17.43 25.75
CA ILE A 209 -3.79 18.26 26.65
C ILE A 209 -4.52 19.56 26.98
N LYS A 210 -5.16 20.22 26.01
CA LYS A 210 -5.97 21.43 26.25
C LYS A 210 -7.05 21.21 27.31
N ARG A 211 -7.69 20.03 27.35
CA ARG A 211 -8.71 19.69 28.36
C ARG A 211 -8.16 19.57 29.79
N ILE A 212 -6.86 19.34 29.94
CA ILE A 212 -6.21 19.06 31.22
C ILE A 212 -5.42 20.29 31.72
N LYS A 213 -5.04 21.18 30.79
CA LYS A 213 -4.43 22.49 31.10
C LYS A 213 -5.29 23.23 32.13
N GLY A 214 -4.64 23.69 33.21
CA GLY A 214 -5.30 24.40 34.32
C GLY A 214 -5.94 23.54 35.41
N ARG A 215 -5.91 22.20 35.31
CA ARG A 215 -6.45 21.30 36.35
C ARG A 215 -5.39 20.85 37.36
N GLN A 216 -5.81 20.46 38.56
CA GLN A 216 -4.94 19.80 39.55
C GLN A 216 -4.28 18.53 38.96
N HIS A 217 -3.01 18.33 39.31
CA HIS A 217 -2.13 17.25 38.84
C HIS A 217 -1.93 17.18 37.31
N ASN A 218 -1.92 18.34 36.64
CA ASN A 218 -1.73 18.43 35.18
C ASN A 218 -0.49 17.65 34.68
N HIS A 219 0.65 17.78 35.37
CA HIS A 219 1.89 17.09 35.02
C HIS A 219 1.74 15.56 34.90
N ARG A 220 1.28 14.88 35.97
CA ARG A 220 1.11 13.41 35.98
C ARG A 220 0.13 12.94 34.89
N LYS A 221 -0.96 13.70 34.66
CA LYS A 221 -1.96 13.38 33.64
C LYS A 221 -1.39 13.51 32.23
N CYS A 222 -0.62 14.57 31.95
CA CYS A 222 0.08 14.76 30.67
C CYS A 222 1.08 13.64 30.39
N VAL A 223 1.96 13.32 31.34
CA VAL A 223 2.95 12.24 31.20
C VAL A 223 2.28 10.91 30.86
N ARG A 224 1.19 10.55 31.57
CA ARG A 224 0.44 9.32 31.30
C ARG A 224 -0.15 9.27 29.89
N ILE A 225 -0.60 10.41 29.36
CA ILE A 225 -1.14 10.50 28.00
C ILE A 225 -0.01 10.32 26.99
N ILE A 226 1.10 11.04 27.15
CA ILE A 226 2.24 10.99 26.24
C ILE A 226 2.83 9.59 26.19
N LYS A 227 3.14 8.97 27.33
CA LYS A 227 3.67 7.59 27.37
C LYS A 227 2.74 6.59 26.67
N ARG A 228 1.42 6.76 26.80
CA ARG A 228 0.43 5.93 26.08
C ARG A 228 0.43 6.18 24.57
N LEU A 229 0.65 7.41 24.13
CA LEU A 229 0.73 7.73 22.70
C LEU A 229 2.01 7.16 22.09
N LEU A 230 3.16 7.33 22.76
CA LEU A 230 4.44 6.76 22.32
C LEU A 230 4.34 5.23 22.16
N TYR A 231 3.74 4.54 23.14
CA TYR A 231 3.48 3.09 23.05
C TYR A 231 2.59 2.70 21.85
N ARG A 232 1.77 3.62 21.32
CA ARG A 232 0.91 3.38 20.15
C ARG A 232 1.59 3.70 18.82
N GLY A 233 2.91 3.93 18.81
CA GLY A 233 3.67 4.25 17.61
C GLY A 233 3.61 5.72 17.21
N TYR A 234 3.33 6.63 18.17
CA TYR A 234 3.46 8.06 17.91
C TYR A 234 4.93 8.43 17.94
N ASP A 235 5.36 9.16 16.91
CA ASP A 235 6.71 9.67 16.80
C ASP A 235 7.08 10.64 17.96
N PRO A 236 8.22 10.44 18.64
CA PRO A 236 8.71 11.32 19.71
C PRO A 236 8.88 12.78 19.28
N ASN A 237 9.44 13.03 18.09
CA ASN A 237 9.77 14.39 17.63
C ASN A 237 8.48 15.18 17.32
N VAL A 238 7.53 14.55 16.62
CA VAL A 238 6.18 15.12 16.38
C VAL A 238 5.45 15.31 17.71
N THR A 239 5.61 14.40 18.68
CA THR A 239 5.02 14.51 20.01
C THR A 239 5.56 15.73 20.76
N ARG A 240 6.88 15.94 20.79
CA ARG A 240 7.54 17.12 21.38
C ARG A 240 7.05 18.41 20.72
N ARG A 241 7.06 18.47 19.38
CA ARG A 241 6.54 19.62 18.62
C ARG A 241 5.07 19.90 18.96
N THR A 242 4.24 18.87 18.95
CA THR A 242 2.80 18.98 19.28
C THR A 242 2.57 19.47 20.71
N LEU A 243 3.41 19.05 21.67
CA LEU A 243 3.33 19.52 23.05
C LEU A 243 3.63 21.03 23.15
N GLY A 244 4.65 21.50 22.42
CA GLY A 244 5.05 22.91 22.38
C GLY A 244 4.02 23.84 21.75
N LEU A 245 3.05 23.30 20.99
CA LEU A 245 1.90 24.08 20.49
C LEU A 245 0.83 24.34 21.55
N VAL A 246 0.85 23.63 22.68
CA VAL A 246 -0.19 23.71 23.72
C VAL A 246 0.33 24.28 25.02
N LEU A 247 1.55 23.91 25.39
CA LEU A 247 2.26 24.41 26.55
C LEU A 247 3.35 25.37 26.10
N ASP A 248 3.50 26.47 26.82
CA ASP A 248 4.60 27.40 26.59
C ASP A 248 5.93 26.68 26.88
N GLN A 249 6.82 26.71 25.90
CA GLN A 249 8.11 26.03 25.90
C GLN A 249 9.06 26.56 26.99
N SER A 250 8.83 27.79 27.45
CA SER A 250 9.59 28.39 28.55
C SER A 250 9.24 27.80 29.93
N THR A 251 8.10 27.12 30.06
CA THR A 251 7.58 26.69 31.36
C THR A 251 8.32 25.49 31.95
N VAL A 252 8.53 25.50 33.26
CA VAL A 252 9.08 24.36 34.03
C VAL A 252 8.25 23.09 33.81
N LEU A 253 6.93 23.25 33.67
CA LEU A 253 6.01 22.14 33.39
C LEU A 253 6.33 21.45 32.06
N TYR A 254 6.62 22.22 31.01
CA TYR A 254 6.98 21.70 29.69
C TYR A 254 8.30 20.92 29.76
N LYS A 255 9.36 21.53 30.29
CA LYS A 255 10.69 20.90 30.43
C LYS A 255 10.62 19.59 31.22
N ARG A 256 9.94 19.60 32.37
CA ARG A 256 9.76 18.42 33.21
C ARG A 256 8.99 17.30 32.50
N ILE A 257 8.02 17.63 31.65
CA ILE A 257 7.29 16.62 30.87
C ILE A 257 8.20 15.99 29.82
N LEU A 258 9.03 16.79 29.12
CA LEU A 258 9.98 16.27 28.13
C LEU A 258 10.97 15.30 28.77
N GLU A 259 11.59 15.68 29.89
CA GLU A 259 12.51 14.82 30.63
C GLU A 259 11.83 13.51 31.06
N THR A 260 10.64 13.61 31.68
CA THR A 260 9.92 12.42 32.20
C THR A 260 9.45 11.46 31.09
N CYS A 261 9.26 11.98 29.88
CA CYS A 261 8.83 11.21 28.71
C CYS A 261 9.96 10.89 27.74
N THR A 262 11.23 11.16 28.12
CA THR A 262 12.42 10.95 27.29
C THR A 262 12.28 11.55 25.89
N LEU A 263 11.81 12.81 25.83
CA LEU A 263 11.63 13.58 24.60
C LEU A 263 12.74 14.64 24.40
N THR A 264 13.79 14.60 25.23
CA THR A 264 14.87 15.60 25.26
C THR A 264 15.87 15.40 24.14
N ASP A 265 16.13 14.16 23.74
CA ASP A 265 17.22 13.78 22.82
C ASP A 265 16.72 13.60 21.37
N CYS A 266 15.56 14.16 21.09
CA CYS A 266 14.97 14.21 19.76
C CYS A 266 15.71 15.28 18.96
N ASP A 267 16.66 14.88 18.10
CA ASP A 267 17.37 15.78 17.19
C ASP A 267 16.40 16.78 16.58
N ASP A 268 16.69 18.08 16.80
CA ASP A 268 16.02 19.17 16.12
C ASP A 268 16.52 19.16 14.67
N GLY A 269 16.00 18.19 13.89
CA GLY A 269 16.09 18.21 12.44
C GLY A 269 15.40 19.47 11.95
N THR A 270 16.19 20.52 11.78
CA THR A 270 15.84 21.71 11.01
C THR A 270 15.30 21.28 9.63
N PRO A 271 14.30 22.01 9.10
CA PRO A 271 13.55 21.61 7.91
C PRO A 271 14.41 21.34 6.68
#